data_AF-A0A081N854-F1
#
_entry.id   AF-A0A081N854-F1
#
_cell.length_a   1.000
_cell.length_b   1.000
_cell.length_c   1.000
_cell.angle_alpha   90.00
_cell.angle_beta   90.00
_cell.angle_gamma   90.00
#
_symmetry.space_group_name_H-M   'P 1'
#
loop_
_entity.id
_entity.type
_entity.pdbx_description
1 polymer ?
#
loop_
_entity_poly.entity_id
_entity_poly.type
_entity_poly.pdbx_seq_one_letter_code
_entity_poly.pdbx_strand_id
1 'polypeptide(L)'
;MTAIIAVTSEGSNELSKWNNWTKNSLKYVTASEKKEIDNQKYKNVQKKVQDEAKRKNQQGQLIVASGVGTKVCKLESGIVYAGFVERIENSKIKVSVVSATLRGSSNIRPSGFQQTITWDKPENWYSCN
;
A
#
# COMPACT_ATOMS: atom_id res chain seq x y z
N MET A 1 -59.75 -31.89 23.84
CA MET A 1 -60.28 -30.50 23.86
C MET A 1 -59.34 -29.66 23.03
N THR A 2 -59.78 -29.25 21.84
CA THR A 2 -58.98 -28.49 20.88
C THR A 2 -59.26 -27.01 21.11
N ALA A 3 -58.26 -26.24 21.55
CA ALA A 3 -58.38 -24.80 21.68
C ALA A 3 -57.95 -24.15 20.35
N ILE A 4 -58.91 -23.60 19.61
CA ILE A 4 -58.66 -22.73 18.47
C ILE A 4 -58.49 -21.31 19.02
N ILE A 5 -57.28 -20.76 18.96
CA ILE A 5 -57.02 -19.37 19.34
C ILE A 5 -57.38 -18.48 18.15
N ALA A 6 -58.42 -17.66 18.30
CA ALA A 6 -58.79 -16.64 17.34
C ALA A 6 -57.74 -15.52 17.34
N VAL A 7 -57.11 -15.27 16.19
CA VAL A 7 -56.17 -14.16 16.02
C VAL A 7 -56.98 -12.91 15.62
N THR A 8 -57.03 -11.91 16.50
CA THR A 8 -57.60 -10.59 16.19
C THR A 8 -56.68 -9.82 15.24
N SER A 9 -57.28 -9.00 14.37
CA SER A 9 -56.62 -8.31 13.25
C SER A 9 -55.53 -7.30 13.65
N GLU A 10 -55.41 -6.94 14.93
CA GLU A 10 -54.40 -5.99 15.44
C GLU A 10 -53.02 -6.62 15.66
N GLY A 11 -52.91 -7.94 15.77
CA GLY A 11 -51.62 -8.64 15.96
C GLY A 11 -50.79 -8.84 14.68
N SER A 12 -51.36 -8.51 13.52
CA SER A 12 -50.71 -8.73 12.21
C SER A 12 -49.61 -7.70 11.89
N ASN A 13 -49.68 -6.53 12.50
CA ASN A 13 -48.81 -5.38 12.17
C ASN A 13 -47.50 -5.32 12.97
N GLU A 14 -47.41 -6.04 14.11
CA GLU A 14 -46.17 -6.12 14.89
C GLU A 14 -45.28 -7.30 14.45
N LEU A 15 -45.87 -8.42 14.04
CA LEU A 15 -45.14 -9.57 13.49
C LEU A 15 -44.44 -9.24 12.16
N SER A 16 -45.00 -8.33 11.36
CA SER A 16 -44.37 -7.86 10.11
C SER A 16 -43.12 -7.01 10.37
N LYS A 17 -43.09 -6.24 11.47
CA LYS A 17 -41.94 -5.40 11.86
C LYS A 17 -40.77 -6.25 12.38
N TRP A 18 -41.04 -7.27 13.19
CA TRP A 18 -40.01 -8.20 13.66
C TRP A 18 -39.38 -9.01 12.51
N ASN A 19 -40.19 -9.44 11.54
CA ASN A 19 -39.71 -10.16 10.35
C ASN A 19 -38.89 -9.31 9.38
N ASN A 20 -39.03 -7.98 9.40
CA ASN A 20 -38.19 -7.06 8.62
C ASN A 20 -36.86 -6.75 9.30
N TRP A 21 -36.79 -6.80 10.63
CA TRP A 21 -35.56 -6.56 11.37
C TRP A 21 -34.59 -7.74 11.25
N THR A 22 -35.07 -8.98 11.38
CA THR A 22 -34.25 -10.20 11.20
C THR A 22 -33.80 -10.45 9.77
N LYS A 23 -34.54 -9.96 8.76
CA LYS A 23 -34.11 -10.02 7.35
C LYS A 23 -32.98 -9.05 7.01
N ASN A 24 -32.76 -8.02 7.83
CA ASN A 24 -31.79 -6.96 7.55
C ASN A 24 -30.51 -7.03 8.41
N SER A 25 -30.41 -7.96 9.37
CA SER A 25 -29.26 -8.06 10.28
C SER A 25 -28.67 -9.49 10.29
N LEU A 26 -27.43 -9.61 9.81
CA LEU A 26 -26.59 -10.80 9.67
C LEU A 26 -26.76 -11.60 8.36
N LYS A 27 -26.13 -11.10 7.30
CA LYS A 27 -25.56 -12.00 6.28
C LYS A 27 -24.43 -12.80 6.94
N TYR A 28 -24.71 -14.03 7.33
CA TYR A 28 -23.67 -14.97 7.71
C TYR A 28 -22.87 -15.32 6.45
N VAL A 29 -21.61 -14.89 6.39
CA VAL A 29 -20.69 -15.31 5.34
C VAL A 29 -20.45 -16.81 5.52
N THR A 30 -20.83 -17.60 4.53
CA THR A 30 -20.58 -19.05 4.54
C THR A 30 -19.08 -19.33 4.52
N ALA A 31 -18.65 -20.50 5.00
CA ALA A 31 -17.23 -20.86 5.00
C ALA A 31 -16.61 -20.85 3.59
N SER A 32 -17.38 -21.19 2.56
CA SER A 32 -16.98 -21.11 1.15
C SER A 32 -16.82 -19.66 0.67
N GLU A 33 -17.74 -18.76 1.01
CA GLU A 33 -17.63 -17.34 0.68
C GLU A 33 -16.43 -16.69 1.38
N LYS A 34 -16.18 -17.04 2.66
CA LYS A 34 -15.01 -16.54 3.39
C LYS A 34 -13.70 -16.99 2.71
N LYS A 35 -13.61 -18.26 2.31
CA LYS A 35 -12.44 -18.80 1.60
C LYS A 35 -12.21 -18.09 0.26
N GLU A 36 -13.26 -17.76 -0.47
CA GLU A 36 -13.15 -17.03 -1.73
C GLU A 36 -12.69 -15.57 -1.51
N ILE A 37 -13.23 -14.89 -0.50
CA ILE A 37 -12.78 -13.54 -0.12
C ILE A 37 -11.29 -13.55 0.24
N ASP A 38 -10.84 -14.52 1.03
CA ASP A 38 -9.42 -14.63 1.43
C ASP A 38 -8.52 -14.93 0.22
N ASN A 39 -8.97 -15.80 -0.69
CA ASN A 39 -8.26 -16.09 -1.94
C ASN A 39 -8.15 -14.85 -2.84
N GLN A 40 -9.22 -14.08 -2.99
CA GLN A 40 -9.22 -12.82 -3.73
C GLN A 40 -8.30 -11.79 -3.08
N LYS A 41 -8.35 -11.66 -1.75
CA LYS A 41 -7.46 -10.77 -1.00
C LYS A 41 -6.00 -11.15 -1.21
N TYR A 42 -5.68 -12.45 -1.15
CA TYR A 42 -4.33 -12.94 -1.41
C TYR A 42 -3.87 -12.62 -2.84
N LYS A 43 -4.69 -12.89 -3.86
CA LYS A 43 -4.39 -12.55 -5.26
C LYS A 43 -4.17 -11.05 -5.46
N ASN A 44 -4.97 -10.21 -4.81
CA ASN A 44 -4.83 -8.76 -4.87
C ASN A 44 -3.53 -8.28 -4.22
N VAL A 45 -3.15 -8.87 -3.09
CA VAL A 45 -1.84 -8.58 -2.44
C VAL A 45 -0.69 -9.00 -3.36
N GLN A 46 -0.74 -10.20 -3.92
CA GLN A 46 0.28 -10.70 -4.86
C GLN A 46 0.43 -9.77 -6.08
N LYS A 47 -0.69 -9.35 -6.68
CA LYS A 47 -0.68 -8.41 -7.80
C LYS A 47 -0.03 -7.06 -7.42
N LYS A 48 -0.39 -6.49 -6.26
CA LYS A 48 0.20 -5.24 -5.78
C LYS A 48 1.72 -5.35 -5.58
N VAL A 49 2.19 -6.46 -5.01
CA VAL A 49 3.62 -6.72 -4.82
C VAL A 49 4.35 -6.81 -6.17
N GLN A 50 3.76 -7.52 -7.14
CA GLN A 50 4.34 -7.62 -8.49
C GLN A 50 4.38 -6.27 -9.22
N ASP A 51 3.30 -5.50 -9.14
CA ASP A 51 3.21 -4.18 -9.76
C ASP A 51 4.21 -3.20 -9.14
N GLU A 52 4.40 -3.25 -7.82
CA GLU A 52 5.41 -2.45 -7.13
C GLU A 52 6.84 -2.83 -7.58
N ALA A 53 7.14 -4.13 -7.67
CA ALA A 53 8.44 -4.60 -8.14
C ALA A 53 8.72 -4.18 -9.58
N LYS A 54 7.73 -4.27 -10.47
CA LYS A 54 7.84 -3.78 -11.86
C LYS A 54 8.13 -2.28 -11.90
N ARG A 55 7.41 -1.49 -11.10
CA ARG A 55 7.61 -0.04 -11.05
C ARG A 55 9.01 0.33 -10.56
N LYS A 56 9.50 -0.34 -9.51
CA LYS A 56 10.86 -0.15 -8.97
C LYS A 56 11.92 -0.51 -10.01
N ASN A 57 11.75 -1.63 -10.72
CA ASN A 57 12.65 -2.03 -11.80
C ASN A 57 12.67 -1.00 -12.94
N GLN A 58 11.50 -0.51 -13.36
CA GLN A 58 11.41 0.53 -14.39
C GLN A 58 12.12 1.82 -13.97
N GLN A 59 11.93 2.27 -12.73
CA GLN A 59 12.64 3.44 -12.20
C GLN A 59 14.15 3.22 -12.16
N GLY A 60 14.60 2.05 -11.71
CA GLY A 60 16.01 1.69 -11.72
C GLY A 60 16.63 1.74 -13.13
N GLN A 61 15.92 1.20 -14.13
CA GLN A 61 16.33 1.26 -15.53
C GLN A 61 16.45 2.70 -16.04
N LEU A 62 15.49 3.57 -15.69
CA LEU A 62 15.53 4.99 -16.07
C LEU A 62 16.74 5.72 -15.46
N ILE A 63 17.07 5.43 -14.21
CA ILE A 63 18.24 6.01 -13.55
C ILE A 63 19.53 5.56 -14.26
N VAL A 64 19.65 4.27 -14.56
CA VAL A 64 20.82 3.74 -15.27
C VAL A 64 20.93 4.35 -16.67
N ALA A 65 19.81 4.48 -17.39
CA ALA A 65 19.76 5.10 -18.70
C ALA A 65 20.10 6.60 -18.67
N SER A 66 19.75 7.31 -17.60
CA SER A 66 20.07 8.73 -17.41
C SER A 66 21.56 8.95 -17.11
N GLY A 67 22.23 7.97 -16.50
CA GLY A 67 23.68 7.96 -16.33
C GLY A 67 24.21 8.74 -15.12
N VAL A 68 25.53 8.95 -15.11
CA VAL A 68 26.25 9.72 -14.08
C VAL A 68 25.81 11.19 -14.09
N GLY A 69 25.70 11.80 -12.91
CA GLY A 69 25.18 13.16 -12.72
C GLY A 69 23.67 13.22 -12.50
N THR A 70 22.95 12.11 -12.67
CA THR A 70 21.51 12.04 -12.42
C THR A 70 21.21 12.29 -10.94
N LYS A 71 20.28 13.20 -10.66
CA LYS A 71 19.79 13.47 -9.32
C LYS A 71 18.78 12.40 -8.91
N VAL A 72 19.07 11.69 -7.82
CA VAL A 72 18.27 10.55 -7.34
C VAL A 72 17.84 10.74 -5.90
N CYS A 73 16.67 10.20 -5.59
CA CYS A 73 16.02 10.30 -4.29
C CYS A 73 15.69 8.89 -3.76
N LYS A 74 15.72 8.72 -2.44
CA LYS A 74 15.35 7.48 -1.74
C LYS A 74 14.52 7.84 -0.51
N LEU A 75 13.37 7.19 -0.33
CA LEU A 75 12.52 7.35 0.84
C LEU A 75 12.77 6.19 1.80
N GLU A 76 13.28 6.49 2.98
CA GLU A 76 13.58 5.49 4.01
C GLU A 76 13.23 6.07 5.39
N SER A 77 12.40 5.34 6.15
CA SER A 77 11.97 5.73 7.51
C SER A 77 11.38 7.14 7.59
N GLY A 78 10.64 7.57 6.56
CA GLY A 78 10.04 8.90 6.50
C GLY A 78 11.01 10.03 6.13
N ILE A 79 12.28 9.71 5.85
CA ILE A 79 13.30 10.65 5.41
C ILE A 79 13.53 10.46 3.91
N VAL A 80 13.54 11.56 3.17
CA VAL A 80 13.92 11.62 1.77
C VAL A 80 15.39 11.97 1.69
N TYR A 81 16.20 10.99 1.32
CA TYR A 81 17.61 11.17 0.97
C TYR A 81 17.70 11.57 -0.50
N ALA A 82 18.49 12.58 -0.80
CA ALA A 82 18.73 13.05 -2.15
C ALA A 82 20.23 13.13 -2.43
N GLY A 83 20.62 12.75 -3.64
CA GLY A 83 22.01 12.67 -4.05
C GLY A 83 22.16 12.65 -5.57
N PHE A 84 23.40 12.43 -6.00
CA PHE A 84 23.76 12.33 -7.40
C PHE A 84 24.47 11.01 -7.69
N VAL A 85 24.16 10.41 -8.83
CA VAL A 85 24.87 9.21 -9.32
C VAL A 85 26.29 9.61 -9.71
N GLU A 86 27.29 9.04 -9.04
CA GLU A 86 28.70 9.27 -9.36
C GLU A 86 29.28 8.18 -10.26
N ARG A 87 28.76 6.95 -10.16
CA ARG A 87 29.25 5.79 -10.92
C ARG A 87 28.16 4.74 -11.06
N ILE A 88 28.22 3.97 -12.14
CA ILE A 88 27.37 2.79 -12.39
C ILE A 88 28.30 1.60 -12.64
N GLU A 89 28.19 0.56 -11.83
CA GLU A 89 29.08 -0.61 -11.90
C GLU A 89 28.41 -1.85 -11.29
N ASN A 90 28.61 -3.03 -11.89
CA ASN A 90 28.11 -4.32 -11.36
C ASN A 90 26.62 -4.29 -10.97
N SER A 91 25.78 -3.68 -11.80
CA SER A 91 24.33 -3.50 -11.57
C SER A 91 23.99 -2.71 -10.29
N LYS A 92 24.93 -1.90 -9.81
CA LYS A 92 24.77 -0.96 -8.70
C LYS A 92 25.12 0.45 -9.15
N ILE A 93 24.63 1.43 -8.40
CA ILE A 93 25.00 2.83 -8.54
C ILE A 93 25.73 3.29 -7.28
N LYS A 94 26.80 4.06 -7.49
CA LYS A 94 27.43 4.86 -6.45
C LYS A 94 26.68 6.19 -6.40
N VAL A 95 26.12 6.51 -5.24
CA VAL A 95 25.39 7.76 -5.02
C VAL A 95 26.09 8.56 -3.95
N SER A 96 26.40 9.82 -4.27
CA SER A 96 26.82 10.81 -3.28
C SER A 96 25.57 11.48 -2.72
N VAL A 97 25.21 11.12 -1.49
CA VAL A 97 24.02 11.61 -0.79
C VAL A 97 24.36 12.94 -0.15
N VAL A 98 23.73 14.01 -0.62
CA VAL A 98 24.07 15.39 -0.27
C VAL A 98 23.00 16.07 0.58
N SER A 99 21.79 15.49 0.68
CA SER A 99 20.71 16.03 1.49
C SER A 99 19.83 14.92 2.08
N ALA A 100 19.27 15.22 3.24
CA ALA A 100 18.20 14.46 3.87
C ALA A 100 17.12 15.44 4.36
N THR A 101 15.85 15.15 4.07
CA THR A 101 14.70 15.95 4.51
C THR A 101 13.57 15.07 5.01
N LEU A 102 12.75 15.56 5.93
CA LEU A 102 11.54 14.85 6.35
C LEU A 102 10.52 14.83 5.22
N ARG A 103 9.89 13.68 4.94
CA ARG A 103 8.85 13.58 3.91
C ARG A 103 7.71 14.55 4.21
N GLY A 104 7.34 15.35 3.21
CA GLY A 104 6.28 16.36 3.33
C GLY A 104 6.76 17.72 3.85
N SER A 105 8.05 17.86 4.21
CA SER A 105 8.65 19.14 4.58
C SER A 105 10.04 19.29 3.97
N SER A 106 10.19 20.21 3.02
CA SER A 106 11.49 20.53 2.41
C SER A 106 12.45 21.22 3.40
N ASN A 107 11.91 21.80 4.47
CA ASN A 107 12.65 22.70 5.35
C ASN A 107 13.17 22.00 6.61
N ILE A 108 12.64 20.80 6.92
CA ILE A 108 13.06 20.03 8.10
C ILE A 108 14.13 19.04 7.66
N ARG A 109 15.36 19.28 8.11
CA ARG A 109 16.50 18.39 7.91
C ARG A 109 16.71 17.59 9.20
N PRO A 110 16.92 16.27 9.14
CA PRO A 110 17.30 15.50 10.32
C PRO A 110 18.57 16.09 10.95
N SER A 111 18.55 16.29 12.27
CA SER A 111 19.73 16.75 12.99
C SER A 111 20.85 15.72 12.84
N GLY A 112 22.07 16.18 12.57
CA GLY A 112 23.24 15.33 12.43
C GLY A 112 23.41 14.63 11.07
N PHE A 113 22.64 15.00 10.04
CA PHE A 113 22.92 14.50 8.69
C PHE A 113 24.33 14.91 8.23
N GLN A 114 25.11 13.91 7.81
CA GLN A 114 26.40 14.11 7.15
C GLN A 114 26.31 13.53 5.74
N GLN A 115 26.95 14.21 4.80
CA GLN A 115 27.05 13.72 3.44
C GLN A 115 27.78 12.38 3.43
N THR A 116 27.27 11.44 2.65
CA THR A 116 27.81 10.09 2.59
C THR A 116 27.76 9.54 1.19
N ILE A 117 28.62 8.57 0.91
CA ILE A 117 28.64 7.83 -0.34
C ILE A 117 28.07 6.45 -0.06
N THR A 118 27.13 6.03 -0.88
CA THR A 118 26.54 4.69 -0.80
C THR A 118 26.58 3.97 -2.13
N TRP A 119 26.72 2.65 -2.07
CA TRP A 119 26.57 1.76 -3.20
C TRP A 119 25.28 0.97 -3.02
N ASP A 120 24.33 1.17 -3.93
CA ASP A 120 23.01 0.56 -3.82
C ASP A 120 22.48 0.15 -5.18
N LYS A 121 21.40 -0.63 -5.19
CA LYS A 121 20.71 -1.00 -6.42
C LYS A 121 19.92 0.20 -6.98
N PRO A 122 19.89 0.40 -8.30
CA PRO A 122 19.10 1.48 -8.92
C PRO A 122 17.62 1.46 -8.50
N GLU A 123 17.03 0.28 -8.32
CA GLU A 123 15.61 0.10 -7.99
C GLU A 123 15.21 0.60 -6.60
N ASN A 124 16.20 0.86 -5.72
CA ASN A 124 15.99 1.46 -4.41
C ASN A 124 15.88 2.99 -4.47
N TRP A 125 16.14 3.58 -5.63
CA TRP A 125 16.13 5.01 -5.88
C TRP A 125 15.07 5.36 -6.94
N TYR A 126 14.65 6.61 -6.93
CA TYR A 126 13.81 7.20 -7.97
C TYR A 126 14.40 8.54 -8.41
N SER A 127 14.17 8.94 -9.66
CA SER A 127 14.57 10.29 -10.10
C SER A 127 13.88 11.33 -9.25
N CYS A 128 14.64 12.30 -8.72
CA CYS A 128 14.04 13.42 -8.03
C CYS A 128 13.30 14.31 -9.04
N ASN A 129 12.16 14.87 -8.63
CA ASN A 129 11.53 15.99 -9.34
C ASN A 129 12.21 17.32 -9.01
#